data_AF-A0A1A7PX69-F1
#
_entry.id   AF-A0A1A7PX69-F1
#
_cell.length_a   1.000
_cell.length_b   1.000
_cell.length_c   1.000
_cell.angle_alpha   90.00
_cell.angle_beta   90.00
_cell.angle_gamma   90.00
#
_symmetry.space_group_name_H-M   'P 1'
#
loop_
_entity.id
_entity.type
_entity.pdbx_description
1 polymer ?
#
loop_
_entity_poly.entity_id
_entity_poly.type
_entity_poly.pdbx_seq_one_letter_code
_entity_poly.pdbx_strand_id
1 'polypeptide(L)'
;MKIYRVQLKRSQKTLLHDNQCSLLENLEQNGIRHEYQCRSGYCGACRAKLLTGTVSYRQPPLAFLQADDVLLCCCQLESDLELDL
;
A
#
# COMPACT_ATOMS: atom_id res chain seq x y z
N MET A 1 -5.96 -18.49 -1.46
CA MET A 1 -5.42 -17.11 -1.30
C MET A 1 -6.48 -16.14 -1.75
N LYS A 2 -6.70 -15.05 -1.01
CA LYS A 2 -7.59 -13.97 -1.45
C LYS A 2 -6.78 -13.02 -2.34
N ILE A 3 -7.40 -12.57 -3.41
CA ILE A 3 -6.84 -11.58 -4.33
C ILE A 3 -7.71 -10.34 -4.21
N TYR A 4 -7.07 -9.19 -4.06
CA TYR A 4 -7.68 -7.88 -3.91
C TYR A 4 -7.36 -7.03 -5.14
N ARG A 5 -8.27 -6.14 -5.50
CA ARG A 5 -8.05 -5.11 -6.52
C ARG A 5 -7.53 -3.85 -5.87
N VAL A 6 -6.48 -3.28 -6.45
CA VAL A 6 -5.92 -1.99 -6.05
C VAL A 6 -6.02 -1.03 -7.21
N GLN A 7 -6.83 0.00 -7.05
CA GLN A 7 -6.99 1.07 -8.03
C GLN A 7 -6.09 2.25 -7.68
N LEU A 8 -5.36 2.75 -8.66
CA LEU A 8 -4.46 3.89 -8.54
C LEU A 8 -5.10 5.06 -9.30
N LYS A 9 -5.63 6.02 -8.56
CA LYS A 9 -6.51 7.06 -9.09
C LYS A 9 -5.82 8.02 -10.06
N ARG A 10 -4.60 8.46 -9.75
CA ARG A 10 -3.86 9.43 -10.57
C ARG A 10 -3.26 8.78 -11.81
N SER A 11 -2.81 7.53 -11.70
CA SER A 11 -2.24 6.78 -12.83
C SER A 11 -3.28 6.01 -13.65
N GLN A 12 -4.54 5.95 -13.20
CA GLN A 12 -5.65 5.21 -13.83
C GLN A 12 -5.31 3.73 -14.09
N LYS A 13 -4.54 3.13 -13.18
CA LYS A 13 -4.12 1.73 -13.25
C LYS A 13 -4.84 0.90 -12.20
N THR A 14 -5.04 -0.38 -12.52
CA THR A 14 -5.58 -1.37 -11.58
C THR A 14 -4.61 -2.53 -11.47
N LEU A 15 -4.31 -2.93 -10.24
CA LEU A 15 -3.43 -4.04 -9.91
C LEU A 15 -4.19 -5.12 -9.15
N LEU A 16 -3.66 -6.33 -9.20
CA LEU A 16 -4.10 -7.44 -8.36
C LEU A 16 -3.05 -7.69 -7.29
N HIS A 17 -3.50 -7.85 -6.05
CA HIS A 17 -2.63 -8.03 -4.90
C HIS A 17 -3.14 -9.15 -3.99
N ASP A 18 -2.26 -9.98 -3.46
CA ASP A 18 -2.60 -11.21 -2.74
C ASP A 18 -1.92 -11.34 -1.37
N ASN A 19 -1.31 -10.26 -0.88
CA ASN A 19 -0.53 -10.17 0.36
C ASN A 19 0.69 -11.13 0.44
N GLN A 20 1.16 -11.74 -0.66
CA GLN A 20 2.39 -12.56 -0.65
C GLN A 20 3.67 -11.72 -0.64
N CYS A 21 3.62 -10.56 -1.28
CA CYS A 21 4.63 -9.52 -1.21
C CYS A 21 4.02 -8.26 -0.60
N SER A 22 4.86 -7.27 -0.28
CA SER A 22 4.35 -5.96 0.10
C SER A 22 3.63 -5.28 -1.07
N LEU A 23 2.69 -4.38 -0.78
CA LEU A 23 2.03 -3.61 -1.83
C LEU A 23 3.03 -2.73 -2.60
N LEU A 24 4.07 -2.23 -1.92
CA LEU A 24 5.19 -1.53 -2.53
C LEU A 24 5.90 -2.38 -3.58
N GLU A 25 6.26 -3.63 -3.27
CA GLU A 25 6.93 -4.52 -4.23
C GLU A 25 6.03 -4.84 -5.43
N ASN A 26 4.72 -5.04 -5.21
CA ASN A 26 3.78 -5.26 -6.30
C ASN A 26 3.70 -4.04 -7.24
N LEU A 27 3.70 -2.82 -6.70
CA LEU A 27 3.79 -1.59 -7.49
C LEU A 27 5.08 -1.54 -8.32
N GLU A 28 6.22 -1.84 -7.70
CA GLU A 28 7.53 -1.87 -8.36
C GLU A 28 7.57 -2.89 -9.52
N GLN A 29 7.03 -4.10 -9.30
CA GLN A 29 6.93 -5.16 -10.32
C GLN A 29 6.06 -4.75 -11.52
N ASN A 30 5.07 -3.88 -11.30
CA ASN A 30 4.22 -3.31 -12.35
C ASN A 30 4.76 -1.98 -12.91
N GLY A 31 6.01 -1.63 -12.60
CA GLY A 31 6.69 -0.45 -13.12
C GLY A 31 6.17 0.87 -12.54
N ILE A 32 5.46 0.83 -11.42
CA ILE A 32 4.95 2.02 -10.72
C ILE A 32 5.95 2.39 -9.63
N ARG A 33 6.60 3.54 -9.81
CA ARG A 33 7.58 4.06 -8.86
C ARG A 33 6.87 4.86 -7.77
N HIS A 34 7.11 4.48 -6.52
CA HIS A 34 6.71 5.23 -5.33
C HIS A 34 7.91 5.48 -4.44
N GLU A 35 7.89 6.56 -3.66
CA GLU A 35 8.98 6.89 -2.74
C GLU A 35 9.07 5.85 -1.61
N TYR A 36 10.27 5.46 -1.19
CA TYR A 36 10.48 4.58 -0.04
C TYR A 36 11.92 4.71 0.50
N GLN A 37 12.14 4.23 1.73
CA GLN A 37 13.48 4.18 2.33
C GLN A 37 13.70 2.87 3.11
N CYS A 38 12.99 2.65 4.23
CA CYS A 38 13.32 1.56 5.16
C CYS A 38 12.70 0.19 4.85
N ARG A 39 11.61 0.13 4.07
CA ARG A 39 10.79 -1.07 3.80
C ARG A 39 10.24 -1.83 5.04
N SER A 40 10.36 -1.26 6.24
CA SER A 40 9.99 -1.90 7.51
C SER A 40 8.93 -1.14 8.32
N GLY A 41 8.28 -0.13 7.74
CA GLY A 41 7.25 0.66 8.43
C GLY A 41 7.79 1.66 9.46
N TYR A 42 9.11 1.92 9.45
CA TYR A 42 9.77 2.81 10.40
C TYR A 42 9.82 4.28 9.95
N CYS A 43 10.20 4.54 8.69
CA CYS A 43 10.50 5.90 8.20
C CYS A 43 9.29 6.68 7.66
N GLY A 44 8.19 6.01 7.31
CA GLY A 44 7.03 6.65 6.68
C GLY A 44 7.19 7.09 5.21
N ALA A 45 8.36 6.91 4.59
CA ALA A 45 8.61 7.38 3.21
C ALA A 45 7.68 6.73 2.16
N CYS A 46 7.28 5.47 2.36
CA CYS A 46 6.35 4.77 1.46
C CYS A 46 4.87 5.05 1.72
N ARG A 47 4.56 6.14 2.41
CA ARG A 47 3.19 6.54 2.70
C ARG A 47 2.43 6.88 1.42
N ALA A 48 1.17 6.47 1.36
CA ALA A 48 0.21 6.92 0.36
C ALA A 48 -1.14 7.23 1.01
N LYS A 49 -1.95 8.04 0.33
CA LYS A 49 -3.33 8.35 0.72
C LYS A 49 -4.27 7.23 0.30
N LEU A 50 -4.95 6.64 1.27
CA LEU A 50 -6.02 5.66 1.10
C LEU A 50 -7.34 6.39 0.90
N LEU A 51 -7.96 6.19 -0.26
CA LEU A 51 -9.24 6.82 -0.61
C LEU A 51 -10.41 5.93 -0.23
N THR A 52 -10.30 4.62 -0.47
CA THR A 52 -11.29 3.62 -0.10
C THR A 52 -10.64 2.29 0.27
N GLY A 53 -11.34 1.51 1.09
CA GLY A 53 -10.92 0.17 1.51
C GLY A 53 -10.27 0.14 2.90
N THR A 54 -9.82 -1.04 3.30
CA THR A 54 -9.28 -1.30 4.62
C THR A 54 -7.98 -2.09 4.53
N VAL A 55 -7.01 -1.67 5.34
CA VAL A 55 -5.75 -2.36 5.53
C VAL A 55 -5.53 -2.68 7.01
N SER A 56 -4.74 -3.72 7.25
CA SER A 56 -4.22 -4.07 8.56
C SER A 56 -2.69 -4.05 8.55
N TYR A 57 -2.08 -4.11 9.73
CA TYR A 57 -0.65 -4.25 9.89
C TYR A 57 -0.36 -5.41 10.84
N ARG A 58 0.56 -6.31 10.45
CA ARG A 58 0.97 -7.42 11.32
C ARG A 58 1.62 -6.93 12.61
N GLN A 59 2.36 -5.82 12.50
CA GLN A 59 2.93 -5.10 13.63
C GLN A 59 2.59 -3.61 13.43
N PRO A 60 2.17 -2.90 14.49
CA PRO A 60 1.90 -1.47 14.39
C PRO A 60 3.12 -0.72 13.84
N PRO A 61 2.96 0.11 12.80
CA PRO A 61 4.07 0.89 12.28
C PRO A 61 4.51 1.95 13.30
N LEU A 62 5.80 2.26 13.31
CA LEU A 62 6.38 3.30 14.18
C LEU A 62 6.26 4.70 13.57
N ALA A 63 6.03 4.77 12.25
CA ALA A 63 5.76 6.04 11.59
C ALA A 63 4.39 6.60 12.01
N PHE A 64 4.31 7.92 12.21
CA PHE A 64 3.05 8.60 12.46
C PHE A 64 2.20 8.63 11.18
N LEU A 65 0.97 8.10 11.26
CA LEU A 65 0.02 8.02 10.16
C LEU A 65 -1.23 8.84 10.48
N GLN A 66 -1.73 9.59 9.49
CA GLN A 66 -3.10 10.09 9.54
C GLN A 66 -4.11 8.94 9.30
N ALA A 67 -5.39 9.19 9.58
CA ALA A 67 -6.44 8.18 9.40
C ALA A 67 -6.49 7.62 7.97
N ASP A 68 -6.20 8.46 6.98
CA ASP A 68 -6.21 8.08 5.56
C ASP A 68 -4.81 7.72 5.03
N ASP A 69 -3.80 7.58 5.89
CA ASP A 69 -2.45 7.22 5.46
C ASP A 69 -2.23 5.71 5.55
N VAL A 70 -1.61 5.15 4.51
CA VAL A 70 -1.17 3.75 4.49
C VAL A 70 0.32 3.64 4.16
N LEU A 71 1.03 2.71 4.80
CA LEU A 71 2.40 2.36 4.47
C LEU A 71 2.44 1.16 3.52
N LEU A 72 2.78 1.41 2.27
CA LEU A 72 2.75 0.41 1.20
C LEU A 72 3.73 -0.77 1.44
N CYS A 73 4.79 -0.58 2.21
CA CYS A 73 5.79 -1.62 2.44
C CYS A 73 5.37 -2.68 3.46
N CYS A 74 4.38 -2.42 4.33
CA CYS A 74 4.02 -3.33 5.43
C CYS A 74 2.53 -3.50 5.67
N CYS A 75 1.67 -2.84 4.91
CA CYS A 75 0.23 -3.06 4.98
C CYS A 75 -0.17 -4.46 4.48
N GLN A 76 -1.28 -4.97 4.97
CA GLN A 76 -1.98 -6.14 4.46
C GLN A 76 -3.39 -5.70 4.07
N LEU A 77 -3.83 -6.10 2.89
CA LEU A 77 -5.16 -5.74 2.40
C LEU A 77 -6.22 -6.61 3.06
N GLU A 78 -7.27 -5.98 3.56
CA GLU A 78 -8.47 -6.65 4.06
C GLU A 78 -9.65 -6.52 3.08
N SER A 79 -9.59 -5.56 2.16
CA SER A 79 -10.54 -5.34 1.07
C SER A 79 -9.84 -4.84 -0.19
N ASP A 80 -10.61 -4.68 -1.27
CA ASP A 80 -10.18 -3.87 -2.42
C ASP A 80 -9.88 -2.43 -1.96
N LEU A 81 -8.88 -1.81 -2.58
CA LEU A 81 -8.38 -0.48 -2.22
C LEU A 81 -8.44 0.50 -3.40
N GLU A 82 -8.61 1.77 -3.09
CA GLU A 82 -8.30 2.89 -3.98
C GLU A 82 -7.25 3.78 -3.33
N LEU A 83 -6.16 4.06 -4.04
CA LEU A 83 -5.04 4.88 -3.59
C LEU A 83 -4.92 6.14 -4.46
N ASP A 84 -4.51 7.25 -3.85
CA ASP A 84 -4.25 8.51 -4.56
C ASP A 84 -2.87 8.53 -5.26
N LEU A 85 -2.64 7.54 -6.14
CA LEU A 85 -1.40 7.29 -6.89
C LEU A 85 -1.61 7.15 -8.41
#